data_AF-A0A535CDD2-F1
#
_entry.id   AF-A0A535CDD2-F1
#
_cell.length_a   1.000
_cell.length_b   1.000
_cell.length_c   1.000
_cell.angle_alpha   90.00
_cell.angle_beta   90.00
_cell.angle_gamma   90.00
#
_symmetry.space_group_name_H-M   'P 1'
#
loop_
_entity.id
_entity.type
_entity.pdbx_description
1 polymer ?
#
loop_
_entity_poly.entity_id
_entity_poly.type
_entity_poly.pdbx_seq_one_letter_code
_entity_poly.pdbx_strand_id
1 'polypeptide(L)'
;MRRSWHHACAHPVRNPISRHGGDRVMTNATAAKATGTFHVTSMEEDAYESLESGGKLTRARGDQEFSGDIEGHGHVEWLMCYREDGSARFIGHQLMRCSVGGRPGTFVIEASGDFDGSSSTGDWWVVPGSGTEQLEGITGNGSFEAAKGPMATYALDYEVS
;
A
#
# COMPACT_ATOMS: atom_id res chain seq x y z
N MET A 1 24.10 7.19 -40.73
CA MET A 1 23.15 8.29 -41.05
C MET A 1 23.29 9.37 -39.99
N ARG A 2 23.65 10.59 -40.41
CA ARG A 2 23.84 11.77 -39.55
C ARG A 2 22.50 12.49 -39.40
N ARG A 3 22.15 12.95 -38.20
CA ARG A 3 21.37 14.18 -37.99
C ARG A 3 21.81 14.86 -36.69
N SER A 4 22.58 15.92 -36.87
CA SER A 4 22.84 17.00 -35.91
C SER A 4 21.64 17.95 -35.86
N TRP A 5 21.33 18.48 -34.68
CA TRP A 5 20.55 19.73 -34.55
C TRP A 5 21.18 20.64 -33.49
N HIS A 6 21.05 21.93 -33.76
CA HIS A 6 21.86 23.03 -33.26
C HIS A 6 21.53 23.50 -31.84
N HIS A 7 22.56 24.12 -31.24
CA HIS A 7 22.47 25.01 -30.09
C HIS A 7 21.47 26.16 -30.31
N ALA A 8 20.76 26.54 -29.25
CA ALA A 8 20.36 27.92 -29.03
C ALA A 8 20.42 28.22 -27.52
N CYS A 9 21.42 29.01 -27.12
CA CYS A 9 21.43 29.72 -25.84
C CYS A 9 20.52 30.95 -25.95
N ALA A 10 19.73 31.22 -24.91
CA ALA A 10 19.09 32.52 -24.72
C ALA A 10 19.26 32.96 -23.25
N HIS A 11 19.63 34.24 -23.10
CA HIS A 11 20.02 34.96 -21.90
C HIS A 11 18.83 35.36 -20.99
N PRO A 12 19.08 35.85 -19.75
CA PRO A 12 18.11 35.80 -18.66
C PRO A 12 17.17 37.01 -18.65
N VAL A 13 15.93 36.79 -18.24
CA VAL A 13 14.97 37.85 -17.92
C VAL A 13 14.91 38.01 -16.39
N ARG A 14 15.15 39.23 -15.90
CA ARG A 14 15.05 39.62 -14.48
C ARG A 14 13.72 40.36 -14.21
N ASN A 15 13.17 40.07 -13.03
CA ASN A 15 12.30 40.87 -12.15
C ASN A 15 10.79 41.03 -12.49
N PRO A 16 9.90 41.29 -11.49
CA PRO A 16 10.14 41.60 -10.08
C PRO A 16 9.43 40.71 -9.04
N ILE A 17 9.95 40.81 -7.83
CA ILE A 17 9.42 40.34 -6.55
C ILE A 17 7.97 40.82 -6.36
N SER A 18 7.02 39.89 -6.20
CA SER A 18 5.77 40.16 -5.49
C SER A 18 5.85 39.52 -4.11
N ARG A 19 5.91 40.38 -3.09
CA ARG A 19 5.72 40.03 -1.69
C ARG A 19 4.23 39.93 -1.42
N HIS A 20 3.68 38.73 -1.37
CA HIS A 20 2.49 38.46 -0.58
C HIS A 20 2.78 37.33 0.38
N GLY A 21 3.09 37.74 1.61
CA GLY A 21 3.01 36.87 2.77
C GLY A 21 1.57 36.42 2.94
N GLY A 22 1.35 35.14 2.74
CA GLY A 22 0.43 34.37 3.54
C GLY A 22 1.29 33.27 4.11
N ASP A 23 1.60 33.34 5.41
CA ASP A 23 2.02 32.16 6.14
C ASP A 23 0.87 31.16 5.99
N ARG A 24 0.99 30.28 4.99
CA ARG A 24 0.31 29.00 5.04
C ARG A 24 0.89 28.35 6.27
N VAL A 25 0.14 28.42 7.37
CA VAL A 25 0.27 27.49 8.47
C VAL A 25 0.13 26.13 7.81
N MET A 26 1.26 25.51 7.48
CA MET A 26 1.35 24.08 7.27
C MET A 26 0.98 23.53 8.63
N THR A 27 -0.31 23.25 8.83
CA THR A 27 -0.71 22.35 9.89
C THR A 27 0.06 21.08 9.62
N ASN A 28 1.15 20.87 10.36
CA ASN A 28 1.70 19.55 10.58
C ASN A 28 0.57 18.80 11.31
N ALA A 29 -0.39 18.29 10.54
CA ALA A 29 -1.23 17.22 11.03
C ALA A 29 -0.24 16.09 11.32
N THR A 30 0.03 15.85 12.60
CA THR A 30 0.86 14.72 12.99
C THR A 30 0.18 13.47 12.44
N ALA A 31 0.86 12.71 11.59
CA ALA A 31 0.38 11.41 11.14
C ALA A 31 -0.16 10.60 12.33
N ALA A 32 -1.42 10.19 12.24
CA ALA A 32 -2.04 9.33 13.23
C ALA A 32 -1.55 7.90 13.02
N LYS A 33 -1.43 7.14 14.11
CA LYS A 33 -1.06 5.73 14.05
C LYS A 33 -2.26 4.86 14.37
N ALA A 34 -2.57 3.92 13.49
CA ALA A 34 -3.55 2.86 13.70
C ALA A 34 -2.82 1.52 13.90
N THR A 35 -3.26 0.74 14.87
CA THR A 35 -2.73 -0.58 15.19
C THR A 35 -3.86 -1.57 15.46
N GLY A 36 -3.59 -2.85 15.24
CA GLY A 36 -4.57 -3.89 15.50
C GLY A 36 -4.19 -5.24 14.89
N THR A 37 -5.21 -6.04 14.61
CA THR A 37 -5.08 -7.36 14.01
C THR A 37 -6.01 -7.54 12.84
N PHE A 38 -5.67 -8.47 11.95
CA PHE A 38 -6.63 -9.02 11.00
C PHE A 38 -6.64 -10.55 11.03
N HIS A 39 -7.81 -11.12 10.72
CA HIS A 39 -8.05 -12.54 10.56
C HIS A 39 -8.31 -12.84 9.08
N VAL A 40 -7.52 -13.73 8.48
CA VAL A 40 -7.76 -14.23 7.11
C VAL A 40 -8.91 -15.23 7.14
N THR A 41 -10.07 -14.84 6.62
CA THR A 41 -11.30 -15.66 6.67
C THR A 41 -11.48 -16.53 5.44
N SER A 42 -10.92 -16.11 4.30
CA SER A 42 -10.89 -16.88 3.07
C SER A 42 -9.57 -16.66 2.33
N MET A 43 -9.10 -17.68 1.62
CA MET A 43 -7.99 -17.56 0.69
C MET A 43 -8.13 -18.64 -0.38
N GLU A 44 -8.17 -18.20 -1.63
CA GLU A 44 -8.10 -19.06 -2.81
C GLU A 44 -6.81 -18.71 -3.56
N GLU A 45 -6.07 -19.71 -4.01
CA GLU A 45 -4.81 -19.51 -4.71
C GLU A 45 -4.71 -20.43 -5.93
N ASP A 46 -4.48 -19.83 -7.09
CA ASP A 46 -4.34 -20.52 -8.37
C ASP A 46 -2.95 -20.27 -8.97
N ALA A 47 -2.26 -21.35 -9.34
CA ALA A 47 -1.03 -21.26 -10.11
C ALA A 47 -1.33 -20.96 -11.57
N TYR A 48 -0.61 -20.00 -12.16
CA TYR A 48 -0.75 -19.64 -13.58
C TYR A 48 0.52 -19.86 -14.39
N GLU A 49 1.67 -20.07 -13.75
CA GLU A 49 2.93 -20.36 -14.41
C GLU A 49 3.83 -21.24 -13.52
N SER A 50 4.49 -22.23 -14.12
CA SER A 50 5.54 -23.01 -13.45
C SER A 50 6.91 -22.52 -13.92
N LEU A 51 7.86 -22.35 -13.01
CA LEU A 51 9.19 -21.85 -13.35
C LEU A 51 10.16 -23.02 -13.57
N GLU A 52 11.05 -22.90 -14.55
CA GLU A 52 12.12 -23.89 -14.80
C GLU A 52 13.05 -24.07 -13.59
N SER A 53 13.13 -23.06 -12.72
CA SER A 53 13.86 -23.10 -11.44
C SER A 53 13.18 -23.96 -10.37
N GLY A 54 12.05 -24.62 -10.64
CA GLY A 54 11.28 -25.40 -9.67
C GLY A 54 10.27 -24.57 -8.86
N GLY A 55 10.21 -23.25 -9.07
CA GLY A 55 9.23 -22.35 -8.48
C GLY A 55 7.90 -22.27 -9.26
N LYS A 56 7.02 -21.36 -8.86
CA LYS A 56 5.75 -21.09 -9.55
C LYS A 56 5.29 -19.65 -9.35
N LEU A 57 4.49 -19.14 -10.28
CA LEU A 57 3.74 -17.90 -10.10
C LEU A 57 2.27 -18.22 -9.83
N THR A 58 1.71 -17.58 -8.83
CA THR A 58 0.31 -17.79 -8.44
C THR A 58 -0.42 -16.46 -8.27
N ARG A 59 -1.75 -16.53 -8.37
CA ARG A 59 -2.66 -15.45 -7.95
C ARG A 59 -3.45 -15.93 -6.74
N ALA A 60 -3.41 -15.15 -5.67
CA ALA A 60 -4.18 -15.43 -4.47
C ALA A 60 -5.21 -14.33 -4.22
N ARG A 61 -6.41 -14.69 -3.80
CA ARG A 61 -7.47 -13.75 -3.45
C ARG A 61 -8.20 -14.20 -2.19
N GLY A 62 -8.64 -13.26 -1.38
CA GLY A 62 -9.23 -13.62 -0.10
C GLY A 62 -9.79 -12.44 0.67
N ASP A 63 -10.49 -12.78 1.74
CA ASP A 63 -11.12 -11.82 2.65
C ASP A 63 -10.43 -11.84 4.01
N GLN A 64 -10.40 -10.66 4.63
CA GLN A 64 -9.79 -10.42 5.91
C GLN A 64 -10.72 -9.59 6.78
N GLU A 65 -10.82 -9.94 8.06
CA GLU A 65 -11.55 -9.17 9.06
C GLU A 65 -10.59 -8.40 9.96
N PHE A 66 -10.75 -7.08 10.02
CA PHE A 66 -9.89 -6.16 10.76
C PHE A 66 -10.52 -5.76 12.10
N SER A 67 -9.69 -5.67 13.14
CA SER A 67 -10.07 -5.21 14.48
C SER A 67 -8.96 -4.34 15.09
N GLY A 68 -9.33 -3.46 16.00
CA GLY A 68 -8.43 -2.46 16.60
C GLY A 68 -8.76 -1.05 16.09
N ASP A 69 -7.75 -0.26 15.75
CA ASP A 69 -7.97 1.10 15.23
C ASP A 69 -8.56 1.11 13.82
N ILE A 70 -8.38 0.02 13.06
CA ILE A 70 -9.10 -0.29 11.83
C ILE A 70 -10.12 -1.39 12.13
N GLU A 71 -11.40 -1.10 11.91
CA GLU A 71 -12.51 -2.05 12.09
C GLU A 71 -13.26 -2.22 10.76
N GLY A 72 -13.38 -3.45 10.26
CA GLY A 72 -14.10 -3.74 9.01
C GLY A 72 -13.50 -4.89 8.22
N HIS A 73 -13.59 -4.84 6.90
CA HIS A 73 -13.19 -5.92 6.01
C HIS A 73 -12.18 -5.46 4.95
N GLY A 74 -11.21 -6.31 4.66
CA GLY A 74 -10.29 -6.18 3.52
C GLY A 74 -10.52 -7.31 2.52
N HIS A 75 -10.45 -6.99 1.22
CA HIS A 75 -10.40 -8.00 0.16
C HIS A 75 -9.09 -7.86 -0.61
N VAL A 76 -8.33 -8.95 -0.70
CA VAL A 76 -6.97 -8.96 -1.27
C VAL A 76 -6.92 -9.65 -2.62
N GLU A 77 -6.02 -9.17 -3.48
CA GLU A 77 -5.61 -9.80 -4.73
C GLU A 77 -4.07 -9.71 -4.83
N TRP A 78 -3.40 -10.85 -4.69
CA TRP A 78 -1.95 -10.98 -4.70
C TRP A 78 -1.43 -11.71 -5.93
N LEU A 79 -0.27 -11.29 -6.42
CA LEU A 79 0.58 -12.05 -7.31
C LEU A 79 1.78 -12.54 -6.52
N MET A 80 2.00 -13.85 -6.50
CA MET A 80 3.05 -14.48 -5.70
C MET A 80 4.08 -15.14 -6.61
N CYS A 81 5.35 -14.97 -6.29
CA CYS A 81 6.47 -15.67 -6.91
C CYS A 81 7.08 -16.60 -5.87
N TYR A 82 6.74 -17.89 -5.96
CA TYR A 82 7.30 -18.95 -5.13
C TYR A 82 8.61 -19.44 -5.72
N ARG A 83 9.60 -19.64 -4.85
CA ARG A 83 10.88 -20.27 -5.16
C ARG A 83 10.83 -21.77 -4.85
N GLU A 84 11.85 -22.51 -5.30
CA GLU A 84 11.95 -23.96 -5.09
C GLU A 84 11.94 -24.34 -3.59
N ASP A 85 12.51 -23.50 -2.73
CA ASP A 85 12.54 -23.71 -1.28
C ASP A 85 11.19 -23.44 -0.58
N GLY A 86 10.16 -23.04 -1.33
CA GLY A 86 8.83 -22.72 -0.81
C GLY A 86 8.68 -21.30 -0.28
N SER A 87 9.75 -20.50 -0.22
CA SER A 87 9.65 -19.05 0.07
C SER A 87 8.95 -18.33 -1.09
N ALA A 88 8.32 -17.19 -0.80
CA ALA A 88 7.69 -16.38 -1.81
C ALA A 88 7.90 -14.89 -1.60
N ARG A 89 7.94 -14.13 -2.69
CA ARG A 89 7.68 -12.68 -2.69
C ARG A 89 6.28 -12.47 -3.26
N PHE A 90 5.48 -11.62 -2.64
CA PHE A 90 4.16 -11.26 -3.13
C PHE A 90 3.99 -9.75 -3.25
N ILE A 91 3.12 -9.35 -4.18
CA ILE A 91 2.68 -7.96 -4.38
C ILE A 91 1.19 -7.94 -4.72
N GLY A 92 0.52 -6.82 -4.52
CA GLY A 92 -0.81 -6.59 -5.08
C GLY A 92 -1.60 -5.53 -4.34
N HIS A 93 -2.94 -5.64 -4.40
CA HIS A 93 -3.82 -4.64 -3.82
C HIS A 93 -4.82 -5.24 -2.84
N GLN A 94 -5.23 -4.42 -1.89
CA GLN A 94 -6.24 -4.72 -0.91
C GLN A 94 -7.28 -3.59 -0.84
N LEU A 95 -8.54 -3.92 -1.13
CA LEU A 95 -9.66 -2.99 -0.97
C LEU A 95 -10.19 -3.05 0.46
N MET A 96 -10.06 -1.92 1.16
CA MET A 96 -10.53 -1.75 2.53
C MET A 96 -11.96 -1.18 2.54
N ARG A 97 -12.83 -1.81 3.33
CA ARG A 97 -14.18 -1.33 3.68
C ARG A 97 -14.29 -1.30 5.19
N CYS A 98 -13.98 -0.15 5.79
CA CYS A 98 -13.71 -0.09 7.22
C CYS A 98 -13.93 1.29 7.82
N SER A 99 -13.75 1.37 9.13
CA SER A 99 -13.53 2.60 9.87
C SER A 99 -12.07 2.68 10.29
N VAL A 100 -11.41 3.82 10.12
CA VAL A 100 -10.04 4.08 10.60
C VAL A 100 -10.08 5.20 11.63
N GLY A 101 -9.77 4.89 12.90
CA GLY A 101 -9.88 5.84 14.00
C GLY A 101 -11.29 6.44 14.14
N GLY A 102 -12.33 5.64 13.86
CA GLY A 102 -13.74 6.06 13.90
C GLY A 102 -14.27 6.72 12.63
N ARG A 103 -13.45 6.95 11.60
CA ARG A 103 -13.88 7.51 10.30
C ARG A 103 -14.24 6.39 9.32
N PRO A 104 -15.53 6.23 8.94
CA PRO A 104 -15.95 5.24 7.95
C PRO A 104 -15.56 5.65 6.52
N GLY A 105 -15.29 4.65 5.71
CA GLY A 105 -15.12 4.80 4.26
C GLY A 105 -14.47 3.59 3.63
N THR A 106 -13.94 3.78 2.42
CA THR A 106 -13.13 2.79 1.71
C THR A 106 -11.84 3.40 1.22
N PHE A 107 -10.81 2.58 1.04
CA PHE A 107 -9.57 2.96 0.35
C PHE A 107 -8.86 1.71 -0.15
N VAL A 108 -7.83 1.88 -0.98
CA VAL A 108 -7.01 0.78 -1.48
C VAL A 108 -5.62 0.87 -0.88
N ILE A 109 -5.10 -0.27 -0.45
CA ILE A 109 -3.69 -0.47 -0.06
C ILE A 109 -2.99 -1.20 -1.21
N GLU A 110 -1.83 -0.70 -1.65
CA GLU A 110 -0.82 -1.50 -2.35
C GLU A 110 0.07 -2.16 -1.30
N ALA A 111 0.36 -3.45 -1.47
CA ALA A 111 1.22 -4.18 -0.56
C ALA A 111 2.33 -4.93 -1.30
N SER A 112 3.45 -5.10 -0.62
CA SER A 112 4.50 -6.04 -1.01
C SER A 112 5.05 -6.74 0.21
N GLY A 113 5.42 -8.01 0.10
CA GLY A 113 5.93 -8.74 1.25
C GLY A 113 6.61 -10.05 0.89
N ASP A 114 7.21 -10.66 1.90
CA ASP A 114 7.93 -11.92 1.81
C ASP A 114 7.27 -12.96 2.71
N PHE A 115 7.28 -14.20 2.23
CA PHE A 115 6.90 -15.40 2.96
C PHE A 115 8.11 -16.33 3.04
N ASP A 116 8.51 -16.70 4.26
CA ASP A 116 9.71 -17.52 4.50
C ASP A 116 9.43 -19.04 4.55
N GLY A 117 8.21 -19.47 4.25
CA GLY A 117 7.74 -20.84 4.44
C GLY A 117 6.95 -21.07 5.73
N SER A 118 6.97 -20.09 6.66
CA SER A 118 6.29 -20.17 7.95
C SER A 118 5.58 -18.89 8.39
N SER A 119 6.16 -17.74 8.07
CA SER A 119 5.69 -16.42 8.45
C SER A 119 5.72 -15.49 7.25
N SER A 120 4.85 -14.49 7.26
CA SER A 120 4.83 -13.42 6.25
C SER A 120 5.00 -12.06 6.91
N THR A 121 5.76 -11.20 6.26
CA THR A 121 5.79 -9.76 6.58
C THR A 121 5.54 -8.98 5.31
N GLY A 122 4.97 -7.79 5.43
CA GLY A 122 4.76 -6.94 4.28
C GLY A 122 4.64 -5.48 4.64
N ASP A 123 4.98 -4.64 3.67
CA ASP A 123 4.84 -3.19 3.70
C ASP A 123 3.56 -2.80 2.96
N TRP A 124 2.91 -1.75 3.45
CA TRP A 124 1.66 -1.19 2.93
C TRP A 124 1.86 0.26 2.51
N TRP A 125 1.21 0.64 1.42
CA TRP A 125 1.04 2.02 0.98
C TRP A 125 -0.42 2.26 0.61
N VAL A 126 -1.03 3.26 1.22
CA VAL A 126 -2.36 3.72 0.79
C VAL A 126 -2.24 4.33 -0.61
N VAL A 127 -3.03 3.83 -1.55
CA VAL A 127 -3.07 4.36 -2.92
C VAL A 127 -3.72 5.76 -2.89
N PRO A 128 -2.98 6.85 -3.20
CA PRO A 128 -3.52 8.20 -3.09
C PRO A 128 -4.76 8.40 -3.96
N GLY A 129 -5.78 9.06 -3.41
CA GLY A 129 -7.05 9.33 -4.10
C GLY A 129 -8.02 8.16 -4.18
N SER A 130 -7.72 7.02 -3.53
CA SER A 130 -8.65 5.87 -3.44
C SER A 130 -9.67 5.99 -2.31
N GLY A 131 -9.47 6.94 -1.39
CA GLY A 131 -10.32 7.20 -0.24
C GLY A 131 -11.73 7.66 -0.60
N THR A 132 -12.72 7.25 0.18
CA THR A 132 -14.13 7.66 0.06
C THR A 132 -14.72 8.08 1.40
N GLU A 133 -15.86 8.77 1.38
CA GLU A 133 -16.58 9.21 2.59
C GLU A 133 -15.67 10.02 3.53
N GLN A 134 -15.53 9.62 4.81
CA GLN A 134 -14.68 10.32 5.76
C GLN A 134 -13.20 9.95 5.64
N LEU A 135 -12.86 9.10 4.67
CA LEU A 135 -11.49 8.73 4.31
C LEU A 135 -11.08 9.33 2.96
N GLU A 136 -11.87 10.23 2.35
CA GLU A 136 -11.40 11.04 1.22
C GLU A 136 -10.09 11.75 1.58
N GLY A 137 -9.12 11.74 0.66
CA GLY A 137 -7.80 12.31 0.92
C GLY A 137 -6.89 11.47 1.83
N ILE A 138 -7.29 10.25 2.24
CA ILE A 138 -6.42 9.39 3.04
C ILE A 138 -5.11 9.08 2.33
N THR A 139 -4.00 9.21 3.05
CA THR A 139 -2.66 8.77 2.67
C THR A 139 -2.00 8.08 3.84
N GLY A 140 -0.99 7.25 3.59
CA GLY A 140 -0.28 6.56 4.66
C GLY A 140 0.57 5.40 4.18
N ASN A 141 1.38 4.89 5.09
CA ASN A 141 2.18 3.69 4.91
C ASN A 141 2.20 2.88 6.20
N GLY A 142 2.40 1.58 6.08
CA GLY A 142 2.30 0.68 7.21
C GLY A 142 2.99 -0.64 6.95
N SER A 143 2.75 -1.59 7.84
CA SER A 143 3.23 -2.95 7.69
C SER A 143 2.33 -3.94 8.42
N PHE A 144 2.50 -5.22 8.09
CA PHE A 144 1.93 -6.31 8.84
C PHE A 144 2.94 -7.42 9.08
N GLU A 145 2.67 -8.20 10.13
CA GLU A 145 3.38 -9.43 10.46
C GLU A 145 2.35 -10.52 10.71
N ALA A 146 2.47 -11.62 9.96
CA ALA A 146 1.63 -12.80 10.08
C ALA A 146 2.51 -13.99 10.47
N ALA A 147 2.36 -14.44 11.72
CA ALA A 147 2.93 -15.72 12.14
C ALA A 147 2.14 -16.88 11.54
N LYS A 148 2.51 -18.11 11.88
CA LYS A 148 1.77 -19.31 11.45
C LYS A 148 0.32 -19.26 11.94
N GLY A 149 -0.63 -19.25 10.99
CA GLY A 149 -2.06 -19.26 11.27
C GLY A 149 -2.79 -18.13 10.52
N PRO A 150 -4.10 -17.95 10.78
CA PRO A 150 -4.91 -16.96 10.07
C PRO A 150 -4.80 -15.54 10.64
N MET A 151 -4.07 -15.34 11.75
CA MET A 151 -4.00 -14.08 12.47
C MET A 151 -2.71 -13.32 12.14
N ALA A 152 -2.84 -12.01 11.97
CA ALA A 152 -1.72 -11.09 11.78
C ALA A 152 -1.90 -9.82 12.62
N THR A 153 -0.79 -9.13 12.91
CA THR A 153 -0.78 -7.78 13.49
C THR A 153 -0.42 -6.76 12.43
N TYR A 154 -0.95 -5.54 12.54
CA TYR A 154 -0.62 -4.44 11.64
C TYR A 154 -0.33 -3.14 12.37
N ALA A 155 0.38 -2.25 11.68
CA ALA A 155 0.50 -0.84 12.01
C ALA A 155 0.39 0.01 10.74
N LEU A 156 -0.36 1.12 10.79
CA LEU A 156 -0.51 2.08 9.69
C LEU A 156 -0.33 3.49 10.25
N ASP A 157 0.66 4.21 9.73
CA ASP A 157 0.75 5.66 9.92
C ASP A 157 -0.02 6.33 8.78
N TYR A 158 -1.00 7.18 9.11
CA TYR A 158 -1.93 7.75 8.14
C TYR A 158 -2.33 9.19 8.46
N GLU A 159 -2.76 9.88 7.41
CA GLU A 159 -3.35 11.21 7.46
C GLU A 159 -4.63 11.23 6.60
N VAL A 160 -5.58 12.09 6.96
CA VAL A 160 -6.78 12.38 6.17
C VAL A 160 -6.88 13.91 6.06
N SER A 161 -6.83 14.42 4.83
CA SER A 161 -6.71 15.86 4.52
C SER A 161 -7.89 16.41 3.73
#